data_AF-A0A957SGS2-F1
#
_entry.id   AF-A0A957SGS2-F1
#
_cell.length_a   1.000
_cell.length_b   1.000
_cell.length_c   1.000
_cell.angle_alpha   90.00
_cell.angle_beta   90.00
_cell.angle_gamma   90.00
#
_symmetry.space_group_name_H-M   'P 1'
#
loop_
_entity.id
_entity.type
_entity.pdbx_description
1 polymer ?
#
loop_
_entity_poly.entity_id
_entity_poly.type
_entity_poly.pdbx_seq_one_letter_code
_entity_poly.pdbx_strand_id
1 'polypeptide(L)' 'HRRGEGLFKTPLVFKDGYIELPTAPGLGVDMDDDALEAARDETFRLRGMFWHEDDGSFADF' A
#
# COMPACT_ATOMS: atom_id res chain seq x y z
N HIS A 1 5.00 9.72 7.81
CA HIS A 1 4.61 8.38 7.35
C HIS A 1 5.86 7.50 7.30
N ARG A 2 5.84 6.36 8.00
CA ARG A 2 6.86 5.32 7.85
C ARG A 2 6.66 4.70 6.46
N ARG A 3 7.63 4.86 5.56
CA ARG A 3 7.51 4.58 4.11
C ARG A 3 7.57 3.07 3.81
N GLY A 4 6.68 2.29 4.42
CA GLY A 4 6.71 0.82 4.38
C GLY A 4 7.80 0.19 5.26
N GLU A 5 8.49 0.98 6.09
CA GLU A 5 9.46 0.49 7.07
C GLU A 5 8.79 -0.52 8.02
N GLY A 6 9.39 -1.71 8.11
CA GLY A 6 8.91 -2.80 8.96
C GLY A 6 7.87 -3.72 8.31
N LEU A 7 7.42 -3.47 7.08
CA LEU A 7 6.47 -4.36 6.38
C LEU A 7 7.16 -5.48 5.58
N PHE A 8 8.46 -5.36 5.34
CA PHE A 8 9.23 -6.30 4.53
C PHE A 8 10.30 -6.96 5.38
N LYS A 9 10.51 -8.26 5.19
CA LYS A 9 11.57 -9.03 5.88
C LYS A 9 12.95 -8.47 5.56
N THR A 10 13.16 -8.09 4.29
CA THR A 10 14.31 -7.28 3.87
C THR A 10 13.84 -5.84 3.68
N PRO A 11 14.35 -4.88 4.47
CA PRO A 11 13.91 -3.49 4.37
C PRO A 11 14.10 -2.89 2.98
N LEU A 12 13.06 -2.25 2.43
CA LEU A 12 13.20 -1.38 1.27
C LEU A 12 13.81 -0.05 1.69
N VAL A 13 14.99 0.25 1.14
CA VAL A 13 15.77 1.45 1.49
C VAL A 13 15.69 2.47 0.37
N PHE A 14 15.35 3.71 0.73
CA PHE A 14 15.45 4.86 -0.16
C PHE A 14 16.87 5.44 -0.10
N LYS A 15 17.54 5.54 -1.24
CA LYS A 15 18.84 6.20 -1.41
C LYS A 15 18.66 7.37 -2.37
N ASP A 16 18.89 8.59 -1.87
CA ASP A 16 18.78 9.84 -2.65
C ASP A 16 17.44 10.02 -3.39
N GLY A 17 16.34 9.54 -2.80
CA GLY A 17 15.00 9.61 -3.39
C GLY A 17 14.66 8.47 -4.34
N TYR A 18 15.57 7.51 -4.54
CA TYR A 18 15.39 6.32 -5.37
C TYR A 18 15.33 5.05 -4.53
N ILE A 19 14.73 4.00 -5.08
CA ILE A 19 14.85 2.64 -4.57
C ILE A 19 15.68 1.85 -5.59
N GLU A 20 16.64 1.07 -5.10
CA GLU A 20 17.37 0.13 -5.93
C GLU A 20 16.45 -1.03 -6.35
N LEU A 21 16.51 -1.41 -7.63
CA LEU A 21 15.71 -2.52 -8.14
C LEU A 21 16.06 -3.82 -7.40
N PRO A 22 15.11 -4.47 -6.71
CA PRO A 22 15.35 -5.75 -6.09
C PRO A 22 15.70 -6.82 -7.14
N THR A 23 16.70 -7.65 -6.85
CA THR A 23 17.22 -8.64 -7.81
C THR A 23 16.84 -10.09 -7.48
N ALA A 24 16.12 -10.31 -6.38
CA ALA A 24 15.59 -11.63 -6.06
C ALA A 24 14.46 -12.01 -7.04
N PRO A 25 14.16 -13.32 -7.21
CA PRO A 25 13.11 -13.76 -8.13
C PRO A 25 11.73 -13.15 -7.86
N GLY A 26 10.90 -13.08 -8.90
CA GLY A 26 9.55 -12.52 -8.80
C GLY A 26 9.57 -11.01 -8.60
N LEU A 27 8.83 -10.51 -7.60
CA LEU A 27 8.84 -9.09 -7.23
C LEU A 27 10.13 -8.68 -6.49
N GLY A 28 10.91 -9.67 -6.03
CA GLY A 28 12.17 -9.46 -5.33
C GLY A 28 12.04 -8.94 -3.90
N VAL A 29 10.85 -9.07 -3.29
CA VAL A 29 10.57 -8.68 -1.90
C VAL A 29 9.76 -9.77 -1.20
N ASP A 30 9.97 -9.91 0.11
CA ASP A 30 9.19 -10.77 0.99
C ASP A 30 8.53 -9.92 2.08
N MET A 31 7.22 -10.09 2.28
CA MET A 31 6.48 -9.41 3.34
C MET A 31 6.68 -10.08 4.69
N ASP A 32 6.58 -9.27 5.75
CA ASP A 32 6.50 -9.73 7.13
C ASP A 32 5.02 -9.87 7.51
N ASP A 33 4.58 -11.11 7.71
CA ASP A 33 3.16 -11.43 7.93
C ASP A 33 2.64 -10.87 9.26
N ASP A 34 3.46 -10.89 10.32
CA ASP A 34 3.08 -10.37 11.63
C ASP A 34 2.94 -8.84 11.58
N ALA A 35 3.86 -8.17 10.88
CA ALA A 35 3.80 -6.73 10.67
C ALA A 35 2.61 -6.34 9.79
N LEU A 36 2.28 -7.15 8.79
CA LEU A 36 1.12 -6.93 7.92
C LEU A 36 -0.19 -7.03 8.71
N GLU A 37 -0.35 -8.07 9.53
CA GLU A 37 -1.54 -8.22 10.38
C GLU A 37 -1.65 -7.10 11.41
N ALA A 38 -0.55 -6.68 12.02
CA ALA A 38 -0.53 -5.55 12.95
C ALA A 38 -0.88 -4.20 12.27
N ALA A 39 -0.62 -4.07 10.96
CA ALA A 39 -0.91 -2.87 10.18
C ALA A 39 -2.28 -2.91 9.48
N ARG A 40 -3.04 -4.00 9.61
CA ARG A 40 -4.33 -4.17 8.94
C ARG A 40 -5.34 -3.12 9.43
N ASP A 41 -5.84 -2.31 8.50
CA ASP A 41 -6.88 -1.31 8.75
C ASP A 41 -8.13 -1.64 7.93
N GLU A 42 -9.19 -2.06 8.63
CA GLU A 42 -10.50 -2.36 8.03
C GLU A 42 -11.43 -1.13 7.98
N THR A 43 -11.00 -0.01 8.55
CA THR A 43 -11.80 1.21 8.61
C THR A 43 -11.64 2.08 7.37
N PHE A 44 -10.59 1.84 6.57
CA PHE A 44 -10.33 2.58 5.35
C PHE A 44 -11.49 2.46 4.36
N ARG A 45 -12.04 3.60 3.97
CA ARG A 45 -13.01 3.73 2.88
C ARG A 45 -12.46 4.66 1.83
N LEU A 46 -12.46 4.22 0.57
CA LEU A 46 -12.09 5.05 -0.56
C LEU A 46 -13.10 6.20 -0.68
N ARG A 47 -12.62 7.45 -0.57
CA ARG A 47 -13.51 8.64 -0.49
C ARG A 47 -14.07 9.10 -1.85
N GLY A 48 -13.59 8.55 -2.95
CA GLY A 48 -13.87 9.06 -4.30
C GLY A 48 -14.79 8.20 -5.15
N MET A 49 -15.44 7.17 -4.61
CA MET A 49 -16.33 6.31 -5.39
C MET A 49 -17.68 6.23 -4.68
N PHE A 50 -18.62 7.07 -5.08
CA PHE A 50 -20.00 6.99 -4.63
C PHE A 50 -20.96 7.24 -5.79
N TRP A 51 -22.18 6.76 -5.62
CA TRP A 51 -23.26 7.01 -6.55
C TRP A 51 -24.12 8.13 -5.99
N HIS A 52 -24.53 9.05 -6.86
CA HIS A 52 -25.48 10.09 -6.52
C HIS A 52 -26.85 9.46 -6.23
N GLU A 53 -27.39 9.67 -5.04
CA GLU A 53 -28.66 9.04 -4.62
C GLU A 53 -29.88 9.60 -5.38
N ASP A 54 -29.75 10.81 -5.92
CA ASP A 54 -30.80 11.55 -6.63
C ASP A 54 -30.98 11.12 -8.08
N ASP A 55 -29.91 10.73 -8.78
CA ASP A 55 -29.97 10.37 -10.20
C ASP A 55 -29.26 9.05 -10.57
N GLY A 56 -28.65 8.37 -9.59
CA GLY A 56 -27.94 7.11 -9.79
C GLY A 56 -26.72 7.23 -10.70
N SER A 57 -26.19 8.44 -10.90
CA SER A 57 -24.97 8.67 -11.67
C SER A 57 -23.72 8.36 -10.83
N PHE A 58 -22.66 7.94 -11.52
CA PHE A 58 -21.37 7.64 -10.90
C PHE A 58 -20.60 8.94 -10.65
N ALA A 59 -20.19 9.20 -9.41
CA ALA A 59 -19.25 10.26 -9.09
C ALA A 59 -17.82 9.73 -9.27
N ASP A 60 -17.12 10.27 -10.27
CA ASP A 60 -15.71 9.97 -10.52
C ASP A 60 -14.80 10.71 -9.50
N PHE A 61 -13.57 10.21 -9.36
CA PHE A 61 -12.60 10.63 -8.33
C PHE A 61 -11.73 11.84 -8.70
#